data_AF-A0A968MG54-F1
#
_entry.id   AF-A0A968MG54-F1
#
_cell.length_a   1.000
_cell.length_b   1.000
_cell.length_c   1.000
_cell.angle_alpha   90.00
_cell.angle_beta   90.00
_cell.angle_gamma   90.00
#
_symmetry.space_group_name_H-M   'P 1'
#
loop_
_entity.id
_entity.type
_entity.pdbx_description
1 polymer ?
#
loop_
_entity_poly.entity_id
_entity_poly.type
_entity_poly.pdbx_seq_one_letter_code
_entity_poly.pdbx_strand_id
1 'polypeptide(L)'
;MASLDISIEQIVELIQQLSPTERWLALQALTTGTVIDRSVWREAIMLKGETTMRQLAAERGLNWDTMDDDTRLVFADDLIHEDRSC
;
A
#
# COMPACT_ATOMS: atom_id res chain seq x y z
N MET A 1 -29.95 12.29 12.96
CA MET A 1 -28.51 12.02 13.21
C MET A 1 -27.74 13.07 12.44
N ALA A 2 -26.86 13.82 13.09
CA ALA A 2 -26.05 14.81 12.40
C ALA A 2 -25.02 14.09 11.51
N SER A 3 -25.08 14.29 10.20
CA SER A 3 -24.04 13.85 9.28
C SER A 3 -22.86 14.81 9.42
N LEU A 4 -21.74 14.32 9.93
CA LEU A 4 -20.46 15.03 9.86
C LEU A 4 -20.00 15.01 8.40
N ASP A 5 -19.96 16.19 7.78
CA ASP A 5 -19.38 16.38 6.45
C ASP A 5 -17.88 16.66 6.65
N ILE A 6 -17.10 15.58 6.68
CA ILE A 6 -15.65 15.63 6.84
C ILE A 6 -15.00 15.05 5.58
N SER A 7 -14.08 15.82 4.99
CA SER A 7 -13.31 15.37 3.82
C SER A 7 -12.30 14.29 4.18
N ILE A 8 -11.85 13.54 3.17
CA ILE A 8 -10.82 12.52 3.35
C ILE A 8 -9.51 13.14 3.82
N GLU A 9 -9.17 14.31 3.29
CA GLU A 9 -7.97 15.08 3.66
C GLU A 9 -7.99 15.43 5.15
N GLN A 10 -9.13 15.90 5.66
CA GLN A 10 -9.30 16.20 7.09
C GLN A 10 -9.21 14.96 7.97
N ILE A 11 -9.73 13.80 7.52
CA ILE A 11 -9.57 12.53 8.25
C ILE A 11 -8.08 12.15 8.33
N VAL A 12 -7.34 12.27 7.23
CA VAL A 12 -5.91 11.96 7.18
C VAL A 12 -5.12 12.88 8.11
N GLU A 13 -5.40 14.19 8.10
CA GLU A 13 -4.77 15.16 9.01
C GLU A 13 -5.03 14.81 10.48
N LEU A 14 -6.25 14.41 10.84
CA LEU A 14 -6.58 13.98 12.19
C LEU A 14 -5.80 12.72 12.61
N ILE A 15 -5.69 11.73 11.72
CA ILE A 15 -4.91 10.51 11.99
C ILE A 15 -3.42 10.86 12.15
N GLN A 16 -2.89 11.81 11.36
CA GLN A 16 -1.51 12.27 11.47
C GLN A 16 -1.22 13.02 12.77
N GLN A 17 -2.22 13.52 13.49
CA GLN A 17 -2.00 14.16 14.79
C GLN A 17 -1.88 13.15 15.95
N LEU A 18 -2.27 11.89 15.73
CA LEU A 18 -2.22 10.83 16.74
C LEU A 18 -0.78 10.42 17.08
N SER A 19 -0.57 9.90 18.29
CA SER A 19 0.69 9.25 18.67
C SER A 19 0.94 7.97 17.85
N PRO A 20 2.18 7.46 17.77
CA PRO A 20 2.48 6.24 17.01
C PRO A 20 1.61 5.04 17.38
N THR A 21 1.35 4.83 18.67
CA THR A 21 0.50 3.74 19.17
C THR A 21 -0.96 3.91 18.73
N GLU A 22 -1.48 5.13 18.79
CA GLU A 22 -2.86 5.42 18.39
C GLU A 22 -3.06 5.32 16.87
N ARG A 23 -2.06 5.72 16.07
CA ARG A 23 -2.07 5.48 14.62
C ARG A 23 -2.12 4.00 14.28
N TRP A 24 -1.38 3.17 15.01
CA TRP A 24 -1.42 1.72 14.84
C TRP A 24 -2.79 1.13 15.15
N LEU A 25 -3.45 1.62 16.22
CA LEU A 25 -4.81 1.23 16.56
C LEU A 25 -5.83 1.68 15.50
N ALA A 26 -5.69 2.90 14.98
CA ALA A 26 -6.54 3.40 13.90
C ALA A 26 -6.39 2.55 12.63
N LEU A 27 -5.16 2.20 12.24
CA LEU A 27 -4.88 1.30 11.11
C LEU A 27 -5.49 -0.09 11.32
N GLN A 28 -5.36 -0.67 12.51
CA GLN A 28 -6.00 -1.95 12.83
C GLN A 28 -7.52 -1.86 12.71
N ALA A 29 -8.15 -0.81 13.27
CA ALA A 29 -9.59 -0.63 13.18
C ALA A 29 -10.07 -0.53 11.72
N LEU A 30 -9.32 0.18 10.87
CA LEU A 30 -9.63 0.32 9.44
C LEU A 30 -9.49 -1.01 8.67
N THR A 31 -8.49 -1.83 9.00
CA THR A 31 -8.19 -3.09 8.29
C THR A 31 -8.97 -4.30 8.82
N THR A 32 -9.45 -4.24 10.07
CA THR A 32 -10.21 -5.33 10.71
C THR A 32 -11.71 -5.08 10.78
N GLY A 33 -12.15 -3.82 10.64
CA GLY A 33 -13.55 -3.45 10.64
C GLY A 33 -14.31 -4.01 9.44
N THR A 34 -15.59 -4.33 9.66
CA THR A 34 -16.60 -4.81 8.68
C THR A 34 -16.89 -3.87 7.52
N VAL A 35 -16.20 -2.73 7.42
CA VAL A 35 -16.47 -1.64 6.46
C VAL A 35 -15.65 -1.79 5.18
N ILE A 36 -14.47 -2.41 5.26
CA ILE A 36 -13.64 -2.65 4.09
C ILE A 36 -13.88 -4.07 3.61
N ASP A 37 -14.49 -4.21 2.42
CA ASP A 37 -14.42 -5.46 1.70
C ASP A 37 -12.95 -5.75 1.40
N ARG A 38 -12.41 -6.76 2.11
CA ARG A 38 -11.00 -7.12 2.00
C ARG A 38 -10.61 -7.46 0.57
N SER A 39 -11.55 -7.89 -0.28
CA SER A 39 -11.29 -8.14 -1.70
C SER A 39 -10.97 -6.84 -2.44
N VAL A 40 -11.83 -5.82 -2.29
CA VAL A 40 -11.66 -4.50 -2.92
C VAL A 40 -10.38 -3.81 -2.45
N TRP A 41 -10.07 -3.88 -1.15
CA TRP A 41 -8.83 -3.31 -0.62
C TRP A 41 -7.59 -4.05 -1.13
N ARG A 42 -7.67 -5.38 -1.22
CA ARG A 42 -6.59 -6.20 -1.77
C ARG A 42 -6.36 -5.89 -3.24
N GLU A 43 -7.41 -5.78 -4.05
CA GLU A 43 -7.30 -5.39 -5.46
C GLU A 43 -6.68 -3.99 -5.63
N ALA A 44 -7.13 -3.00 -4.85
CA ALA A 44 -6.58 -1.65 -4.88
C ALA A 44 -5.09 -1.61 -4.51
N ILE A 45 -4.68 -2.40 -3.50
CA ILE A 45 -3.28 -2.52 -3.11
C ILE A 45 -2.46 -3.25 -4.15
N MET A 46 -2.99 -4.34 -4.73
CA MET A 46 -2.30 -5.08 -5.80
C MET A 46 -2.07 -4.20 -7.01
N LEU A 47 -3.07 -3.41 -7.43
CA LEU A 47 -2.94 -2.48 -8.56
C LEU A 47 -1.89 -1.39 -8.28
N LYS A 48 -1.89 -0.84 -7.06
CA LYS A 48 -0.88 0.13 -6.63
C LYS A 48 0.51 -0.49 -6.62
N GLY A 49 0.64 -1.70 -6.06
CA GLY A 49 1.89 -2.46 -6.03
C GLY A 49 2.43 -2.72 -7.42
N GLU A 50 1.59 -3.17 -8.34
CA GLU A 50 1.98 -3.44 -9.73
C GLU A 50 2.41 -2.17 -10.48
N THR A 51 1.74 -1.04 -10.23
CA THR A 51 2.14 0.26 -10.78
C THR A 51 3.54 0.65 -10.31
N THR A 52 3.80 0.52 -9.01
CA THR A 52 5.14 0.74 -8.43
C THR A 52 6.18 -0.20 -9.05
N MET A 53 5.85 -1.48 -9.22
CA MET A 53 6.77 -2.45 -9.82
C MET A 53 7.11 -2.13 -11.28
N ARG A 54 6.14 -1.70 -12.09
CA ARG A 54 6.39 -1.23 -13.46
C ARG A 54 7.36 -0.05 -13.47
N GLN A 55 7.17 0.91 -12.57
CA GLN A 55 8.05 2.07 -12.46
C GLN A 55 9.48 1.65 -12.08
N LEU A 56 9.63 0.86 -11.02
CA LEU A 56 10.95 0.41 -10.54
C LEU A 56 11.69 -0.46 -11.55
N ALA A 57 10.95 -1.29 -12.31
CA ALA A 57 11.51 -2.07 -13.40
C ALA A 57 12.02 -1.15 -14.52
N ALA A 58 11.22 -0.16 -14.93
CA ALA A 58 11.60 0.81 -15.97
C ALA A 58 12.83 1.64 -15.56
N GLU A 59 12.92 2.07 -14.31
CA GLU A 59 14.09 2.77 -13.75
C GLU A 59 15.37 1.93 -13.84
N ARG A 60 15.26 0.60 -13.79
CA ARG A 60 16.35 -0.36 -13.95
C ARG A 60 16.54 -0.84 -15.41
N GLY A 61 15.85 -0.24 -16.37
CA GLY A 61 15.92 -0.60 -17.79
C GLY A 61 15.24 -1.93 -18.14
N LEU A 62 14.40 -2.44 -17.24
CA LEU A 62 13.65 -3.67 -17.40
C LEU A 62 12.19 -3.37 -17.75
N ASN A 63 11.50 -4.34 -18.37
CA ASN A 63 10.08 -4.21 -18.71
C ASN A 63 9.26 -5.27 -17.94
N TRP A 64 8.56 -4.81 -16.90
CA TRP A 64 7.70 -5.62 -16.03
C TRP A 64 6.63 -6.42 -16.78
N ASP A 65 6.03 -5.84 -17.83
CA ASP A 65 4.94 -6.48 -18.56
C ASP A 65 5.45 -7.64 -19.45
N THR A 66 6.75 -7.68 -19.73
CA THR A 66 7.40 -8.77 -20.49
C THR A 66 8.06 -9.84 -19.62
N MET A 67 8.20 -9.59 -18.31
CA MET A 67 8.71 -10.57 -17.36
C MET A 67 7.69 -11.68 -17.13
N ASP A 68 8.16 -12.92 -17.05
CA ASP A 68 7.36 -14.01 -16.49
C ASP A 68 7.24 -13.90 -14.97
N ASP A 69 6.36 -14.71 -14.38
CA ASP A 69 6.04 -14.62 -12.97
C ASP A 69 7.25 -14.96 -12.07
N ASP A 70 8.09 -15.92 -12.48
CA ASP A 70 9.30 -16.28 -11.75
C ASP A 70 10.31 -15.11 -11.73
N THR A 71 10.50 -14.43 -12.86
CA THR A 71 11.37 -13.26 -12.98
C THR A 71 10.83 -12.10 -12.15
N ARG A 72 9.51 -11.87 -12.14
CA ARG A 72 8.87 -10.86 -11.29
C ARG A 72 9.08 -11.14 -9.81
N LEU A 73 8.99 -12.41 -9.40
CA LEU A 73 9.23 -12.82 -8.01
C LEU A 73 10.67 -12.54 -7.58
N VAL A 74 11.66 -12.91 -8.41
CA VAL A 74 13.08 -12.63 -8.13
C VAL A 74 13.33 -11.13 -8.05
N PHE A 75 12.80 -10.35 -8.99
CA PHE A 75 12.91 -8.89 -8.98
C PHE A 75 12.30 -8.25 -7.72
N ALA A 76 11.13 -8.73 -7.30
CA ALA A 76 10.49 -8.27 -6.06
C ALA A 76 11.31 -8.62 -4.82
N ASP A 77 11.89 -9.82 -4.79
CA ASP A 77 12.72 -10.29 -3.69
C ASP A 77 14.01 -9.45 -3.57
N ASP A 78 14.68 -9.18 -4.69
CA ASP A 78 15.87 -8.33 -4.74
C ASP A 78 15.56 -6.92 -4.18
N LEU A 79 14.46 -6.30 -4.61
CA LEU A 79 14.03 -4.99 -4.10
C LEU A 79 13.80 -4.96 -2.59
N ILE A 80 13.16 -5.99 -2.03
CA ILE A 80 12.86 -6.08 -0.59
C ILE A 80 14.15 -6.28 0.22
N HIS A 81 15.14 -6.95 -0.35
CA HIS A 81 16.42 -7.24 0.30
C HIS A 81 17.49 -6.15 0.08
N GLU A 82 17.38 -5.33 -0.97
CA GLU A 82 18.23 -4.15 -1.18
C GLU A 82 18.16 -3.18 0.01
N ASP A 83 16.95 -2.88 0.51
CA ASP A 83 16.71 -2.00 1.67
C ASP A 83 17.08 -2.63 3.03
N ARG A 84 17.43 -3.93 3.06
CA ARG A 84 17.87 -4.65 4.27
C ARG A 84 19.39 -4.71 4.44
N SER A 85 20.14 -4.02 3.57
CA SER A 85 21.60 -3.90 3.65
C SER A 85 22.03 -3.02 4.84
N CYS A 86 21.96 -3.57 6.06
CA CYS A 86 22.53 -3.04 7.29
C CYS A 86 23.45 -4.09 7.92
#